data_AF-A0A1I5CI38-F1
#
_entry.id   AF-A0A1I5CI38-F1
#
_cell.length_a   1.000
_cell.length_b   1.000
_cell.length_c   1.000
_cell.angle_alpha   90.00
_cell.angle_beta   90.00
_cell.angle_gamma   90.00
#
_symmetry.space_group_name_H-M   'P 1'
#
loop_
_entity.id
_entity.type
_entity.pdbx_description
1 polymer ?
#
loop_
_entity_poly.entity_id
_entity_poly.type
_entity_poly.pdbx_seq_one_letter_code
_entity_poly.pdbx_strand_id
1 'polypeptide(L)'
;MAVIVPFETPGASIEELVALVAPDMERVNATILSRTGSDVTMIPEVANHLISSGGKRLRPMLTLAMANLAGYTGDGHIKLAASVEFMHTATLLHDDVVDESEMRRGKLSARMLWGNEASVLVGDFLLGQAFRMMVEVGSLRALDILSAAAATIAEGEVMQLAAAKNTATTEDEYLAVIRGKTAELFAAACEVGPVIANRPKAEQTACRSVGMNLGIAFQLVDDVLDYGGKSAKLGKNTGDDFREGKITLPVVLAFRRGNDTERAFWIRALERGEIGDSDLDHAIGLMNKHRALEDTLSRAQHYGAMAVDALALFPSSPMKSALEQVVAFCLARSH
;
A
#
# COMPACT_ATOMS: atom_id res chain seq x y z
N MET A 1 -38.14 -3.74 -27.73
CA MET A 1 -37.64 -3.51 -26.37
C MET A 1 -36.20 -3.98 -26.33
N ALA A 2 -35.25 -3.05 -26.23
CA ALA A 2 -33.85 -3.41 -26.03
C ALA A 2 -33.71 -3.90 -24.58
N VAL A 3 -33.28 -5.15 -24.41
CA VAL A 3 -32.92 -5.68 -23.10
C VAL A 3 -31.57 -5.08 -22.75
N ILE A 4 -31.58 -4.13 -21.81
CA ILE A 4 -30.36 -3.68 -21.15
C ILE A 4 -29.93 -4.86 -20.27
N VAL A 5 -28.98 -5.65 -20.75
CA VAL A 5 -28.28 -6.61 -19.91
C VAL A 5 -27.30 -5.80 -19.07
N PRO A 6 -27.47 -5.70 -17.74
CA PRO A 6 -26.46 -5.11 -16.90
C PRO A 6 -25.21 -5.99 -17.07
N PHE A 7 -24.10 -5.41 -17.51
CA PHE A 7 -22.80 -6.01 -17.26
C PHE A 7 -22.56 -5.87 -15.76
N GLU A 8 -23.10 -6.80 -14.97
CA GLU A 8 -22.51 -7.08 -13.66
C GLU A 8 -21.11 -7.60 -13.97
N THR A 9 -20.10 -6.78 -13.66
CA THR A 9 -18.71 -7.21 -13.66
C THR A 9 -18.65 -8.46 -12.79
N PRO A 10 -18.19 -9.62 -13.31
CA PRO A 10 -17.90 -10.77 -12.46
C PRO A 10 -17.08 -10.28 -11.27
N GLY A 11 -17.49 -10.62 -10.05
CA GLY A 11 -16.92 -10.04 -8.83
C GLY A 11 -15.40 -10.00 -8.91
N ALA A 12 -14.84 -8.80 -9.02
CA ALA A 12 -13.41 -8.65 -9.24
C ALA A 12 -12.66 -9.37 -8.11
N SER A 13 -11.65 -10.16 -8.45
CA SER A 13 -10.97 -11.07 -7.52
C SER A 13 -9.47 -11.05 -7.75
N ILE A 14 -8.72 -11.35 -6.69
CA ILE A 14 -7.27 -11.59 -6.78
C ILE A 14 -6.94 -13.08 -6.88
N GLU A 15 -7.94 -13.97 -6.87
CA GLU A 15 -7.75 -15.42 -6.85
C GLU A 15 -7.01 -15.92 -8.09
N GLU A 16 -7.27 -15.34 -9.27
CA GLU A 16 -6.54 -15.68 -10.49
C GLU A 16 -5.05 -15.35 -10.37
N LEU A 17 -4.72 -14.15 -9.88
CA LEU A 17 -3.33 -13.77 -9.64
C LEU A 17 -2.69 -14.73 -8.63
N VAL A 18 -3.36 -14.98 -7.51
CA VAL A 18 -2.89 -15.88 -6.44
C VAL A 18 -2.60 -17.27 -7.01
N ALA A 19 -3.49 -17.82 -7.84
CA ALA A 19 -3.30 -19.12 -8.45
C ALA A 19 -2.11 -19.14 -9.43
N LEU A 20 -1.98 -18.10 -10.27
CA LEU A 20 -0.90 -18.01 -11.27
C LEU A 20 0.49 -17.89 -10.64
N VAL A 21 0.59 -17.23 -9.48
CA VAL A 21 1.88 -17.01 -8.79
C VAL A 21 2.10 -17.95 -7.61
N ALA A 22 1.17 -18.88 -7.32
CA ALA A 22 1.24 -19.75 -6.14
C ALA A 22 2.57 -20.53 -6.02
N PRO A 23 3.09 -21.20 -7.09
CA PRO A 23 4.34 -21.95 -6.98
C PRO A 23 5.54 -21.05 -6.62
N ASP A 24 5.61 -19.85 -7.20
CA ASP A 24 6.68 -18.91 -6.90
C ASP A 24 6.49 -18.24 -5.53
N MET A 25 5.24 -18.02 -5.08
CA MET A 25 4.95 -17.51 -3.74
C MET A 25 5.36 -18.50 -2.63
N GLU A 26 5.25 -19.81 -2.86
CA GLU A 26 5.80 -20.82 -1.93
C GLU A 26 7.32 -20.65 -1.77
N ARG A 27 8.03 -20.41 -2.89
CA ARG A 27 9.47 -20.16 -2.89
C ARG A 27 9.83 -18.84 -2.24
N VAL A 28 9.03 -17.79 -2.43
CA VAL A 28 9.17 -16.51 -1.73
C VAL A 28 8.99 -16.70 -0.23
N ASN A 29 7.96 -17.42 0.21
CA ASN A 29 7.72 -17.70 1.63
C ASN A 29 8.87 -18.49 2.26
N ALA A 30 9.37 -19.52 1.59
CA ALA A 30 10.55 -20.26 2.05
C ALA A 30 11.80 -19.37 2.14
N THR A 31 11.99 -18.48 1.16
CA THR A 31 13.09 -17.50 1.15
C THR A 31 12.98 -16.55 2.34
N ILE A 32 11.81 -15.96 2.58
CA ILE A 32 11.52 -15.09 3.72
C ILE A 32 11.89 -15.79 5.04
N LEU A 33 11.39 -17.01 5.26
CA LEU A 33 11.66 -17.77 6.49
C LEU A 33 13.16 -18.06 6.67
N SER A 34 13.85 -18.48 5.60
CA SER A 34 15.30 -18.75 5.66
C SER A 34 16.13 -17.50 6.00
N ARG A 35 15.65 -16.31 5.61
CA ARG A 35 16.37 -15.04 5.78
C ARG A 35 16.06 -14.33 7.08
N THR A 36 14.98 -14.72 7.76
CA THR A 36 14.69 -14.32 9.14
C THR A 36 15.44 -15.14 10.18
N GLY A 37 16.09 -16.24 9.80
CA GLY A 37 16.92 -17.05 10.70
C GLY A 37 18.09 -16.25 11.26
N SER A 38 18.24 -16.25 12.59
CA SER A 38 19.31 -15.57 13.31
C SER A 38 19.63 -16.33 14.60
N ASP A 39 20.90 -16.29 15.04
CA ASP A 39 21.31 -16.78 16.37
C ASP A 39 20.68 -15.95 17.50
N VAL A 40 20.21 -14.73 17.19
CA VAL A 40 19.44 -13.87 18.09
C VAL A 40 17.96 -14.21 17.93
N THR A 41 17.40 -14.98 18.87
CA THR A 41 16.04 -15.54 18.81
C THR A 41 14.92 -14.50 18.66
N MET A 42 15.13 -13.28 19.17
CA MET A 42 14.15 -12.20 19.08
C MET A 42 13.85 -11.78 17.63
N ILE A 43 14.83 -11.85 16.74
CA ILE A 43 14.67 -11.44 15.33
C ILE A 43 13.63 -12.31 14.60
N PRO A 44 13.77 -13.66 14.56
CA PRO A 44 12.77 -14.49 13.92
C PRO A 44 11.42 -14.44 14.64
N GLU A 45 11.36 -14.24 15.96
CA GLU A 45 10.09 -14.11 16.69
C GLU A 45 9.29 -12.89 16.24
N VAL A 46 9.90 -11.70 16.24
CA VAL A 46 9.25 -10.45 15.82
C VAL A 46 8.88 -10.49 14.33
N ALA A 47 9.79 -10.97 13.48
CA ALA A 47 9.53 -11.08 12.05
C ALA A 47 8.38 -12.08 11.76
N ASN A 48 8.40 -13.26 12.38
CA ASN A 48 7.36 -14.27 12.21
C ASN A 48 6.01 -13.80 12.75
N HIS A 49 5.98 -13.03 13.84
CA HIS A 49 4.73 -12.43 14.32
C HIS A 49 4.09 -11.59 13.22
N LEU A 50 4.81 -10.66 12.59
CA LEU A 50 4.25 -9.81 11.55
C LEU A 50 3.88 -10.58 10.28
N ILE A 51 4.76 -11.51 9.86
CA ILE A 51 4.58 -12.37 8.67
C ILE A 51 3.36 -13.29 8.82
N SER A 52 3.14 -13.85 10.01
CA SER A 52 2.02 -14.75 10.32
C SER A 52 0.74 -14.02 10.72
N SER A 53 0.79 -12.70 10.92
CA SER A 53 -0.39 -11.86 11.23
C SER A 53 -1.33 -11.64 10.04
N GLY A 54 -1.19 -12.44 8.98
CA GLY A 54 -1.98 -12.35 7.77
C GLY A 54 -1.45 -11.30 6.80
N GLY A 55 -2.27 -10.89 5.84
CA GLY A 55 -1.89 -9.96 4.76
C GLY A 55 -1.93 -10.63 3.39
N LYS A 56 -2.47 -9.92 2.39
CA LYS A 56 -2.70 -10.48 1.04
C LYS A 56 -1.42 -10.68 0.21
N ARG A 57 -0.24 -10.32 0.73
CA ARG A 57 1.07 -10.39 0.04
C ARG A 57 1.04 -9.81 -1.37
N LEU A 58 0.33 -8.70 -1.56
CA LEU A 58 0.07 -8.16 -2.91
C LEU A 58 1.37 -7.69 -3.61
N ARG A 59 2.26 -7.01 -2.89
CA ARG A 59 3.51 -6.46 -3.45
C ARG A 59 4.48 -7.54 -3.99
N PRO A 60 4.78 -8.64 -3.28
CA PRO A 60 5.58 -9.72 -3.84
C PRO A 60 4.87 -10.40 -5.01
N MET A 61 3.56 -10.62 -4.94
CA MET A 61 2.81 -11.19 -6.07
C MET A 61 2.90 -10.31 -7.33
N LEU A 62 2.87 -8.99 -7.20
CA LEU A 62 3.07 -8.07 -8.32
C LEU A 62 4.48 -8.16 -8.91
N THR A 63 5.50 -8.34 -8.06
CA THR A 63 6.89 -8.55 -8.52
C THR A 63 7.00 -9.83 -9.37
N LEU A 64 6.41 -10.93 -8.88
CA LEU A 64 6.38 -12.21 -9.60
C LEU A 64 5.57 -12.11 -10.91
N ALA A 65 4.40 -11.49 -10.86
CA ALA A 65 3.52 -11.30 -12.00
C ALA A 65 4.18 -10.48 -13.11
N MET A 66 4.86 -9.38 -12.76
CA MET A 66 5.55 -8.53 -13.75
C MET A 66 6.78 -9.21 -14.33
N ALA A 67 7.51 -10.02 -13.55
CA ALA A 67 8.59 -10.85 -14.08
C ALA A 67 8.06 -11.92 -15.06
N ASN A 68 6.94 -12.57 -14.73
CA ASN A 68 6.29 -13.55 -15.59
C ASN A 68 5.74 -12.92 -16.88
N LEU A 69 5.04 -11.78 -16.76
CA LEU A 69 4.52 -11.00 -17.89
C LEU A 69 5.65 -10.55 -18.84
N ALA A 70 6.82 -10.24 -18.27
CA ALA A 70 8.04 -9.91 -19.01
C ALA A 70 8.79 -11.12 -19.58
N GLY A 71 8.33 -12.36 -19.33
CA GLY A 71 8.96 -13.58 -19.83
C GLY A 71 10.28 -13.93 -19.13
N TYR A 72 10.48 -13.52 -17.88
CA TYR A 72 11.66 -13.90 -17.10
C TYR A 72 11.63 -15.40 -16.76
N THR A 73 12.77 -16.08 -16.96
CA THR A 73 12.91 -17.53 -16.71
C THR A 73 13.95 -17.87 -15.64
N GLY A 74 14.56 -16.86 -15.01
CA GLY A 74 15.53 -17.07 -13.93
C GLY A 74 14.86 -17.13 -12.56
N ASP A 75 15.66 -17.04 -11.50
CA ASP A 75 15.18 -17.11 -10.10
C ASP A 75 15.29 -15.78 -9.33
N GLY A 76 15.80 -14.72 -9.98
CA GLY A 76 16.01 -13.42 -9.35
C GLY A 76 14.71 -12.77 -8.84
N HIS A 77 13.58 -13.00 -9.50
CA HIS A 77 12.27 -12.46 -9.11
C HIS A 77 11.80 -12.96 -7.74
N ILE A 78 12.20 -14.17 -7.34
CA ILE A 78 11.90 -14.71 -6.00
C ILE A 78 12.59 -13.88 -4.91
N LYS A 79 13.89 -13.61 -5.08
CA LYS A 79 14.67 -12.81 -4.13
C LYS A 79 14.20 -11.36 -4.11
N LEU A 80 13.86 -10.78 -5.27
CA LEU A 80 13.32 -9.43 -5.32
C LEU A 80 11.94 -9.32 -4.68
N ALA A 81 11.05 -10.28 -4.92
CA ALA A 81 9.74 -10.33 -4.27
C ALA A 81 9.88 -10.46 -2.74
N ALA A 82 10.78 -11.33 -2.26
CA ALA A 82 11.10 -11.44 -0.83
C ALA A 82 11.69 -10.13 -0.28
N SER A 83 12.54 -9.45 -1.04
CA SER A 83 13.13 -8.15 -0.66
C SER A 83 12.06 -7.07 -0.51
N VAL A 84 11.13 -6.98 -1.47
CA VAL A 84 9.98 -6.06 -1.44
C VAL A 84 9.13 -6.31 -0.19
N GLU A 85 8.88 -7.58 0.15
CA GLU A 85 8.09 -7.92 1.33
C GLU A 85 8.83 -7.62 2.64
N PHE A 86 10.15 -7.81 2.69
CA PHE A 86 10.96 -7.36 3.84
C PHE A 86 10.99 -5.84 3.99
N MET A 87 11.12 -5.09 2.89
CA MET A 87 10.99 -3.63 2.94
C MET A 87 9.63 -3.22 3.51
N HIS A 88 8.54 -3.80 2.99
CA HIS A 88 7.19 -3.52 3.51
C HIS A 88 7.04 -3.91 4.99
N THR A 89 7.60 -5.04 5.40
CA THR A 89 7.54 -5.51 6.80
C THR A 89 8.34 -4.58 7.72
N ALA A 90 9.50 -4.10 7.28
CA ALA A 90 10.31 -3.14 8.02
C ALA A 90 9.57 -1.80 8.19
N THR A 91 8.96 -1.27 7.12
CA THR A 91 8.20 -0.02 7.21
C THR A 91 7.01 -0.16 8.16
N LEU A 92 6.33 -1.31 8.18
CA LEU A 92 5.25 -1.55 9.15
C LEU A 92 5.73 -1.56 10.61
N LEU A 93 6.90 -2.14 10.88
CA LEU A 93 7.48 -2.14 12.23
C LEU A 93 7.88 -0.72 12.68
N HIS A 94 8.41 0.07 11.76
CA HIS A 94 8.78 1.47 12.01
C HIS A 94 7.54 2.37 12.16
N ASP A 95 6.57 2.25 11.25
CA ASP A 95 5.27 2.94 11.31
C ASP A 95 4.55 2.68 12.65
N ASP A 96 4.48 1.42 13.10
CA ASP A 96 3.80 1.09 14.38
C ASP A 96 4.46 1.82 15.57
N VAL A 97 5.77 2.09 15.52
CA VAL A 97 6.50 2.88 16.53
C VAL A 97 6.24 4.38 16.37
N VAL A 98 6.28 4.90 15.14
CA VAL A 98 6.06 6.33 14.85
C VAL A 98 4.62 6.76 15.18
N ASP A 99 3.64 5.95 14.80
CA ASP A 99 2.21 6.21 15.00
C ASP A 99 1.71 5.75 16.39
N GLU A 100 2.60 5.22 17.25
CA GLU A 100 2.26 4.65 18.57
C GLU A 100 1.11 3.61 18.55
N SER A 101 0.96 2.88 17.45
CA SER A 101 -0.12 1.92 17.24
C SER A 101 -0.11 0.77 18.24
N GLU A 102 -1.23 0.49 18.91
CA GLU A 102 -1.38 -0.64 19.85
C GLU A 102 -1.71 -1.97 19.14
N MET A 103 -2.41 -1.90 18.00
CA MET A 103 -2.97 -3.06 17.30
C MET A 103 -2.60 -3.06 15.81
N ARG A 104 -2.35 -4.25 15.26
CA ARG A 104 -2.13 -4.49 13.83
C ARG A 104 -2.83 -5.78 13.41
N ARG A 105 -3.72 -5.70 12.42
CA ARG A 105 -4.47 -6.85 11.86
C ARG A 105 -5.16 -7.70 12.94
N GLY A 106 -5.76 -7.05 13.93
CA GLY A 106 -6.45 -7.71 15.05
C GLY A 106 -5.56 -8.37 16.11
N LYS A 107 -4.23 -8.17 16.03
CA LYS A 107 -3.27 -8.61 17.06
C LYS A 107 -2.54 -7.41 17.66
N LEU A 108 -1.91 -7.59 18.83
CA LEU A 108 -1.02 -6.57 19.39
C LEU A 108 0.13 -6.27 18.41
N SER A 109 0.47 -4.99 18.27
CA SER A 109 1.61 -4.55 17.48
C SER A 109 2.93 -5.05 18.09
N ALA A 110 4.00 -5.09 17.29
CA ALA A 110 5.30 -5.56 17.76
C ALA A 110 5.83 -4.71 18.92
N ARG A 111 5.59 -3.39 18.89
CA ARG A 111 6.01 -2.49 19.97
C ARG A 111 5.33 -2.78 21.31
N MET A 112 4.07 -3.24 21.29
CA MET A 112 3.36 -3.58 22.51
C MET A 112 3.88 -4.87 23.15
N LEU A 113 4.44 -5.77 22.35
CA LEU A 113 4.94 -7.07 22.80
C LEU A 113 6.43 -7.04 23.18
N TRP A 114 7.25 -6.33 22.41
CA TRP A 114 8.71 -6.34 22.54
C TRP A 114 9.35 -4.96 22.76
N GLY A 115 8.57 -3.88 22.73
CA GLY A 115 9.04 -2.51 22.89
C GLY A 115 9.43 -1.83 21.57
N ASN A 116 9.66 -0.53 21.65
CA ASN A 116 10.01 0.30 20.50
C ASN A 116 11.40 -0.08 19.96
N GLU A 117 12.38 -0.32 20.84
CA GLU A 117 13.76 -0.62 20.47
C GLU A 117 13.85 -1.92 19.66
N ALA A 118 13.15 -2.97 20.10
CA ALA A 118 13.11 -4.24 19.38
C ALA A 118 12.45 -4.09 18.01
N SER A 119 11.35 -3.33 17.93
CA SER A 119 10.63 -3.10 16.67
C SER A 119 11.50 -2.37 15.64
N VAL A 120 12.21 -1.31 16.06
CA VAL A 120 13.13 -0.55 15.21
C VAL A 120 14.28 -1.44 14.72
N LEU A 121 14.98 -2.12 15.64
CA LEU A 121 16.16 -2.92 15.31
C LEU A 121 15.84 -4.14 14.43
N VAL A 122 14.67 -4.76 14.62
CA VAL A 122 14.23 -5.86 13.73
C VAL A 122 13.85 -5.31 12.36
N GLY A 123 13.22 -4.13 12.28
CA GLY A 123 13.01 -3.43 11.00
C GLY A 123 14.32 -3.19 10.25
N ASP A 124 15.34 -2.69 10.95
CA ASP A 124 16.68 -2.45 10.38
C ASP A 124 17.33 -3.74 9.87
N PHE A 125 17.20 -4.83 10.62
CA PHE A 125 17.68 -6.15 10.21
C PHE A 125 16.99 -6.63 8.93
N LEU A 126 15.67 -6.51 8.83
CA LEU A 126 14.91 -6.93 7.65
C LEU A 126 15.28 -6.10 6.42
N LEU A 127 15.46 -4.79 6.59
CA LEU A 127 15.93 -3.91 5.52
C LEU A 127 17.34 -4.30 5.05
N GLY A 128 18.24 -4.61 5.98
CA GLY A 128 19.57 -5.14 5.67
C GLY A 128 19.53 -6.47 4.89
N GLN A 129 18.64 -7.40 5.26
CA GLN A 129 18.44 -8.65 4.54
C GLN A 129 17.85 -8.44 3.14
N ALA A 130 16.93 -7.47 2.98
CA ALA A 130 16.41 -7.09 1.68
C ALA A 130 17.55 -6.64 0.76
N PHE A 131 18.43 -5.74 1.22
CA PHE A 131 19.60 -5.31 0.43
C PHE A 131 20.55 -6.45 0.07
N ARG A 132 20.82 -7.38 1.01
CA ARG A 132 21.63 -8.57 0.72
C ARG A 132 21.03 -9.41 -0.39
N MET A 133 19.72 -9.68 -0.34
CA MET A 133 19.02 -10.42 -1.39
C MET A 133 19.06 -9.69 -2.74
N MET A 134 18.91 -8.36 -2.76
CA MET A 134 19.05 -7.56 -3.99
C MET A 134 20.46 -7.67 -4.59
N VAL A 135 21.51 -7.60 -3.78
CA VAL A 135 22.90 -7.76 -4.23
C VAL A 135 23.14 -9.15 -4.82
N GLU A 136 22.58 -10.20 -4.21
CA GLU A 136 22.69 -11.58 -4.72
C GLU A 136 22.01 -11.80 -6.08
N VAL A 137 21.02 -10.97 -6.44
CA VAL A 137 20.41 -11.01 -7.79
C VAL A 137 21.37 -10.48 -8.85
N GLY A 138 22.34 -9.64 -8.47
CA GLY A 138 23.39 -9.12 -9.36
C GLY A 138 22.92 -8.05 -10.35
N SER A 139 21.67 -7.58 -10.25
CA SER A 139 21.15 -6.49 -11.08
C SER A 139 21.30 -5.15 -10.36
N LEU A 140 22.35 -4.38 -10.72
CA LEU A 140 22.56 -3.02 -10.19
C LEU A 140 21.36 -2.12 -10.44
N ARG A 141 20.65 -2.30 -11.56
CA ARG A 141 19.45 -1.53 -11.89
C ARG A 141 18.28 -1.85 -10.95
N ALA A 142 18.07 -3.13 -10.62
CA ALA A 142 17.02 -3.51 -9.67
C ALA A 142 17.35 -3.05 -8.24
N LEU A 143 18.63 -3.13 -7.85
CA LEU A 143 19.13 -2.59 -6.59
C LEU A 143 18.88 -1.09 -6.49
N ASP A 144 19.23 -0.32 -7.53
CA ASP A 144 19.01 1.13 -7.60
C ASP A 144 17.53 1.52 -7.46
N ILE A 145 16.63 0.79 -8.15
CA ILE A 145 15.18 1.03 -8.07
C ILE A 145 14.65 0.82 -6.65
N LEU A 146 15.01 -0.31 -6.01
CA LEU A 146 14.49 -0.63 -4.68
C LEU A 146 15.17 0.19 -3.57
N SER A 147 16.45 0.53 -3.71
CA SER A 147 17.13 1.41 -2.75
C SER A 147 16.59 2.84 -2.83
N ALA A 148 16.34 3.36 -4.03
CA ALA A 148 15.70 4.66 -4.22
C ALA A 148 14.28 4.65 -3.64
N ALA A 149 13.51 3.59 -3.87
CA ALA A 149 12.18 3.44 -3.29
C ALA A 149 12.22 3.47 -1.75
N ALA A 150 13.20 2.83 -1.11
CA ALA A 150 13.37 2.89 0.34
C ALA A 150 13.54 4.32 0.85
N ALA A 151 14.37 5.13 0.17
CA ALA A 151 14.59 6.53 0.52
C ALA A 151 13.31 7.36 0.33
N THR A 152 12.64 7.20 -0.81
CA THR A 152 11.39 7.92 -1.12
C THR A 152 10.24 7.57 -0.17
N ILE A 153 10.17 6.32 0.31
CA ILE A 153 9.19 5.93 1.34
C ILE A 153 9.46 6.69 2.65
N ALA A 154 10.71 6.71 3.11
CA ALA A 154 11.10 7.42 4.32
C ALA A 154 10.84 8.95 4.19
N GLU A 155 11.14 9.54 3.02
CA GLU A 155 10.78 10.93 2.73
C GLU A 155 9.26 11.15 2.80
N GLY A 156 8.47 10.23 2.24
CA GLY A 156 7.01 10.26 2.29
C GLY A 156 6.46 10.18 3.72
N GLU A 157 7.05 9.35 4.58
CA GLU A 157 6.71 9.28 6.01
C GLU A 157 7.03 10.59 6.74
N VAL A 158 8.20 11.19 6.49
CA VAL A 158 8.57 12.50 7.06
C VAL A 158 7.64 13.61 6.56
N MET A 159 7.26 13.59 5.28
CA MET A 159 6.27 14.52 4.73
C MET A 159 4.90 14.35 5.41
N GLN A 160 4.47 13.11 5.65
CA GLN A 160 3.22 12.85 6.38
C GLN A 160 3.29 13.42 7.80
N LEU A 161 4.40 13.23 8.50
CA LEU A 161 4.61 13.77 9.85
C LEU A 161 4.56 15.30 9.85
N ALA A 162 5.15 15.96 8.85
CA ALA A 162 5.13 17.42 8.73
C ALA A 162 3.75 17.98 8.34
N ALA A 163 2.95 17.23 7.58
CA ALA A 163 1.59 17.60 7.17
C ALA A 163 0.52 17.24 8.22
N ALA A 164 0.85 16.36 9.18
CA ALA A 164 -0.07 15.97 10.24
C ALA A 164 -0.55 17.20 11.02
N LYS A 165 -1.83 17.21 11.41
CA LYS A 165 -2.44 18.31 12.18
C LYS A 165 -2.37 19.68 11.48
N ASN A 166 -2.22 19.72 10.15
CA ASN A 166 -2.26 20.95 9.36
C ASN A 166 -3.44 20.92 8.37
N THR A 167 -4.55 21.58 8.71
CA THR A 167 -5.75 21.59 7.83
C THR A 167 -5.57 22.42 6.56
N ALA A 168 -4.47 23.20 6.45
CA ALA A 168 -4.12 23.91 5.23
C ALA A 168 -3.53 23.00 4.13
N THR A 169 -3.25 21.71 4.45
CA THR A 169 -2.73 20.72 3.50
C THR A 169 -3.58 20.68 2.23
N THR A 170 -2.90 20.79 1.09
CA THR A 170 -3.50 20.78 -0.24
C THR A 170 -3.67 19.35 -0.76
N GLU A 171 -4.50 19.18 -1.79
CA GLU A 171 -4.64 17.90 -2.49
C GLU A 171 -3.30 17.44 -3.10
N ASP A 172 -2.49 18.37 -3.61
CA ASP A 172 -1.17 18.06 -4.18
C ASP A 172 -0.17 17.57 -3.11
N GLU A 173 -0.14 18.21 -1.94
CA GLU A 173 0.70 17.78 -0.81
C GLU A 173 0.27 16.41 -0.30
N TYR A 174 -1.04 16.18 -0.14
CA TYR A 174 -1.57 14.85 0.21
C TYR A 174 -1.18 13.79 -0.84
N LEU A 175 -1.34 14.10 -2.13
CA LEU A 175 -0.98 13.18 -3.21
C LEU A 175 0.52 12.88 -3.21
N ALA A 176 1.37 13.86 -2.90
CA ALA A 176 2.81 13.65 -2.77
C ALA A 176 3.16 12.67 -1.63
N VAL A 177 2.49 12.79 -0.47
CA VAL A 177 2.64 11.86 0.66
C VAL A 177 2.31 10.42 0.25
N ILE A 178 1.13 10.18 -0.31
CA ILE A 178 0.71 8.80 -0.64
C ILE A 178 1.50 8.21 -1.82
N ARG A 179 2.01 9.07 -2.72
CA ARG A 179 2.94 8.66 -3.78
C ARG A 179 4.24 8.11 -3.17
N GLY A 180 4.83 8.84 -2.22
CA GLY A 180 6.07 8.43 -1.57
C GLY A 180 5.89 7.24 -0.63
N LYS A 181 5.00 7.36 0.35
CA LYS A 181 4.82 6.37 1.42
C LYS A 181 4.27 5.03 0.92
N THR A 182 3.26 5.06 0.06
CA THR A 182 2.53 3.84 -0.33
C THR A 182 2.84 3.41 -1.76
N ALA A 183 2.68 4.31 -2.72
CA ALA A 183 2.68 3.94 -4.14
C ALA A 183 4.08 3.63 -4.70
N GLU A 184 5.13 4.23 -4.16
CA GLU A 184 6.49 4.02 -4.62
C GLU A 184 6.92 2.54 -4.51
N LEU A 185 6.60 1.86 -3.40
CA LEU A 185 6.94 0.44 -3.27
C LEU A 185 6.15 -0.45 -4.25
N PHE A 186 4.91 -0.09 -4.57
CA PHE A 186 4.15 -0.77 -5.63
C PHE A 186 4.80 -0.55 -7.01
N ALA A 187 5.20 0.69 -7.30
CA ALA A 187 5.87 1.06 -8.55
C ALA A 187 7.18 0.29 -8.73
N ALA A 188 8.02 0.28 -7.68
CA ALA A 188 9.29 -0.44 -7.66
C ALA A 188 9.08 -1.96 -7.80
N ALA A 189 8.14 -2.54 -7.06
CA ALA A 189 7.79 -3.96 -7.15
C ALA A 189 7.40 -4.37 -8.58
N CYS A 190 6.62 -3.52 -9.27
CA CYS A 190 6.24 -3.79 -10.64
C CYS A 190 7.37 -3.53 -11.66
N GLU A 191 8.27 -2.58 -11.43
CA GLU A 191 9.36 -2.23 -12.35
C GLU A 191 10.50 -3.25 -12.35
N VAL A 192 10.83 -3.84 -11.19
CA VAL A 192 12.02 -4.68 -11.10
C VAL A 192 11.93 -6.00 -11.88
N GLY A 193 10.72 -6.56 -12.06
CA GLY A 193 10.47 -7.75 -12.88
C GLY A 193 10.94 -7.60 -14.33
N PRO A 194 10.41 -6.65 -15.12
CA PRO A 194 10.86 -6.39 -16.49
C PRO A 194 12.32 -5.90 -16.56
N VAL A 195 12.87 -5.31 -15.50
CA VAL A 195 14.29 -4.93 -15.43
C VAL A 195 15.19 -6.16 -15.43
N ILE A 196 14.94 -7.15 -14.58
CA ILE A 196 15.75 -8.39 -14.56
C ILE A 196 15.49 -9.29 -15.77
N ALA A 197 14.34 -9.12 -16.43
CA ALA A 197 14.04 -9.74 -17.71
C ALA A 197 14.67 -9.02 -18.91
N ASN A 198 15.45 -7.95 -18.69
CA ASN A 198 16.10 -7.15 -19.73
C ASN A 198 15.13 -6.62 -20.80
N ARG A 199 13.90 -6.27 -20.41
CA ARG A 199 12.91 -5.70 -21.34
C ARG A 199 13.26 -4.27 -21.75
N PRO A 200 12.72 -3.76 -22.87
CA PRO A 200 12.88 -2.36 -23.26
C PRO A 200 12.42 -1.39 -22.17
N LYS A 201 13.03 -0.19 -22.10
CA LYS A 201 12.69 0.80 -21.07
C LYS A 201 11.22 1.22 -21.10
N ALA A 202 10.58 1.23 -22.28
CA ALA A 202 9.15 1.51 -22.41
C ALA A 202 8.28 0.53 -21.60
N GLU A 203 8.58 -0.78 -21.66
CA GLU A 203 7.86 -1.80 -20.89
C GLU A 203 8.15 -1.69 -19.38
N GLN A 204 9.40 -1.41 -19.00
CA GLN A 204 9.75 -1.17 -17.60
C GLN A 204 8.99 0.03 -17.02
N THR A 205 8.96 1.15 -17.75
CA THR A 205 8.20 2.36 -17.36
C THR A 205 6.70 2.10 -17.32
N ALA A 206 6.16 1.30 -18.25
CA ALA A 206 4.77 0.90 -18.22
C ALA A 206 4.44 0.10 -16.95
N CYS A 207 5.23 -0.93 -16.60
CA CYS A 207 5.03 -1.68 -15.36
C CYS A 207 5.19 -0.79 -14.10
N ARG A 208 6.15 0.15 -14.09
CA ARG A 208 6.26 1.15 -13.02
C ARG A 208 4.97 1.97 -12.89
N SER A 209 4.40 2.41 -14.02
CA SER A 209 3.14 3.16 -14.07
C SER A 209 1.96 2.34 -13.53
N VAL A 210 1.89 1.04 -13.86
CA VAL A 210 0.87 0.14 -13.26
C VAL A 210 0.98 0.17 -11.73
N GLY A 211 2.18 -0.06 -11.19
CA GLY A 211 2.40 -0.08 -9.75
C GLY A 211 2.12 1.25 -9.06
N MET A 212 2.61 2.37 -9.61
CA MET A 212 2.38 3.71 -9.05
C MET A 212 0.89 4.04 -8.99
N ASN A 213 0.16 3.88 -10.09
CA ASN A 213 -1.25 4.22 -10.13
C ASN A 213 -2.10 3.24 -9.29
N LEU A 214 -1.78 1.95 -9.28
CA LEU A 214 -2.42 0.98 -8.38
C LEU A 214 -2.18 1.34 -6.91
N GLY A 215 -0.97 1.73 -6.53
CA GLY A 215 -0.63 2.10 -5.17
C GLY A 215 -1.36 3.36 -4.69
N ILE A 216 -1.50 4.37 -5.56
CA ILE A 216 -2.30 5.57 -5.29
C ILE A 216 -3.77 5.20 -5.12
N ALA A 217 -4.34 4.44 -6.05
CA ALA A 217 -5.73 3.97 -5.95
C ALA A 217 -5.96 3.13 -4.68
N PHE A 218 -4.99 2.29 -4.31
CA PHE A 218 -5.04 1.47 -3.10
C PHE A 218 -5.14 2.33 -1.85
N GLN A 219 -4.31 3.37 -1.73
CA GLN A 219 -4.33 4.26 -0.57
C GLN A 219 -5.62 5.10 -0.52
N LEU A 220 -6.07 5.65 -1.64
CA LEU A 220 -7.32 6.43 -1.69
C LEU A 220 -8.54 5.59 -1.25
N VAL A 221 -8.59 4.32 -1.65
CA VAL A 221 -9.64 3.39 -1.19
C VAL A 221 -9.49 3.07 0.29
N ASP A 222 -8.28 2.84 0.79
CA ASP A 222 -8.03 2.59 2.22
C ASP A 222 -8.44 3.80 3.08
N ASP A 223 -8.14 5.03 2.65
CA ASP A 223 -8.57 6.25 3.33
C ASP A 223 -10.10 6.38 3.36
N VAL A 224 -10.81 6.04 2.27
CA VAL A 224 -12.29 6.04 2.28
C VAL A 224 -12.84 4.98 3.23
N LEU A 225 -12.23 3.80 3.27
CA LEU A 225 -12.63 2.72 4.16
C LEU A 225 -12.43 3.05 5.64
N ASP A 226 -11.45 3.90 5.97
CA ASP A 226 -11.23 4.37 7.34
C ASP A 226 -12.44 5.16 7.88
N TYR A 227 -13.15 5.89 7.02
CA TYR A 227 -14.37 6.64 7.35
C TYR A 227 -15.68 5.92 6.95
N GLY A 228 -15.58 4.75 6.30
CA GLY A 228 -16.72 3.99 5.79
C GLY A 228 -17.34 3.06 6.83
N GLY A 229 -18.61 3.28 7.19
CA GLY A 229 -19.34 2.54 8.25
C GLY A 229 -19.60 1.04 8.01
N LYS A 230 -19.11 0.42 6.92
CA LYS A 230 -19.16 -1.04 6.68
C LYS A 230 -17.82 -1.74 7.03
N SER A 231 -17.04 -1.16 7.93
CA SER A 231 -15.68 -1.56 8.32
C SER A 231 -15.54 -2.90 9.08
N ALA A 232 -16.64 -3.56 9.46
CA ALA A 232 -16.59 -4.79 10.28
C ALA A 232 -15.80 -5.96 9.64
N LYS A 233 -15.53 -5.95 8.33
CA LYS A 233 -14.78 -7.00 7.64
C LYS A 233 -13.26 -6.77 7.54
N LEU A 234 -12.75 -5.56 7.84
CA LEU A 234 -11.34 -5.20 7.60
C LEU A 234 -10.42 -5.29 8.82
N GLY A 235 -10.97 -5.52 10.01
CA GLY A 235 -10.17 -5.69 11.23
C GLY A 235 -9.38 -4.44 11.67
N LYS A 236 -9.78 -3.26 11.18
CA LYS A 236 -9.35 -1.93 11.63
C LYS A 236 -10.55 -1.21 12.28
N ASN A 237 -10.28 -0.34 13.25
CA ASN A 237 -11.31 0.50 13.84
C ASN A 237 -11.62 1.65 12.86
N THR A 238 -12.89 1.95 12.61
CA THR A 238 -13.25 3.13 11.81
C THR A 238 -12.76 4.40 12.50
N GLY A 239 -12.14 5.30 11.72
CA GLY A 239 -11.70 6.62 12.15
C GLY A 239 -10.35 6.64 12.86
N ASP A 240 -9.47 5.67 12.60
CA ASP A 240 -8.11 5.70 13.15
C ASP A 240 -7.36 6.93 12.61
N ASP A 241 -7.48 7.22 11.31
CA ASP A 241 -6.85 8.40 10.70
C ASP A 241 -7.36 9.71 11.34
N PHE A 242 -8.65 9.76 11.69
CA PHE A 242 -9.24 10.91 12.40
C PHE A 242 -8.66 11.10 13.80
N ARG A 243 -8.55 10.02 14.57
CA ARG A 243 -8.03 10.06 15.95
C ARG A 243 -6.55 10.41 15.99
N GLU A 244 -5.79 9.96 14.99
CA GLU A 244 -4.37 10.25 14.85
C GLU A 244 -4.10 11.66 14.27
N GLY A 245 -5.14 12.38 13.84
CA GLY A 245 -5.01 13.73 13.26
C GLY A 245 -4.41 13.73 11.85
N LYS A 246 -4.53 12.61 11.12
CA LYS A 246 -4.05 12.47 9.74
C LYS A 246 -4.96 13.24 8.79
N ILE A 247 -4.34 14.02 7.90
CA ILE A 247 -5.05 14.84 6.92
C ILE A 247 -5.14 14.06 5.59
N THR A 248 -6.17 13.22 5.48
CA THR A 248 -6.46 12.40 4.29
C THR A 248 -7.28 13.16 3.23
N LEU A 249 -7.40 12.62 2.01
CA LEU A 249 -8.14 13.31 0.95
C LEU A 249 -9.61 13.62 1.31
N PRO A 250 -10.38 12.72 1.96
CA PRO A 250 -11.73 13.05 2.43
C PRO A 250 -11.77 14.28 3.35
N VAL A 251 -10.78 14.43 4.23
CA VAL A 251 -10.64 15.60 5.11
C VAL A 251 -10.30 16.85 4.29
N VAL A 252 -9.30 16.78 3.41
CA VAL A 252 -8.89 17.91 2.56
C VAL A 252 -10.08 18.46 1.76
N LEU A 253 -10.84 17.57 1.12
CA LEU A 253 -12.01 17.96 0.32
C LEU A 253 -13.13 18.55 1.19
N ALA A 254 -13.46 17.92 2.32
CA ALA A 254 -14.50 18.40 3.22
C ALA A 254 -14.14 19.76 3.84
N PHE A 255 -12.88 19.95 4.26
CA PHE A 255 -12.39 21.20 4.82
C PHE A 255 -12.45 22.33 3.80
N ARG A 256 -11.96 22.11 2.56
CA ARG A 256 -11.93 23.15 1.53
C ARG A 256 -13.32 23.60 1.10
N ARG A 257 -14.28 22.68 1.05
CA ARG A 257 -15.68 22.94 0.65
C ARG A 257 -16.56 23.47 1.79
N GLY A 258 -16.13 23.32 3.03
CA GLY A 258 -16.90 23.72 4.20
C GLY A 258 -17.05 25.23 4.40
N ASN A 259 -18.03 25.64 5.19
CA ASN A 259 -18.16 27.01 5.68
C ASN A 259 -17.25 27.26 6.91
N ASP A 260 -17.23 28.49 7.44
CA ASP A 260 -16.34 28.84 8.56
C ASP A 260 -16.59 28.04 9.84
N THR A 261 -17.86 27.68 10.13
CA THR A 261 -18.20 26.84 11.27
C THR A 261 -17.68 25.41 11.09
N GLU A 262 -17.80 24.87 9.89
CA GLU A 262 -17.30 23.52 9.55
C GLU A 262 -15.77 23.49 9.54
N ARG A 263 -15.10 24.54 9.03
CA ARG A 263 -13.64 24.67 9.11
C ARG A 263 -13.16 24.77 10.56
N ALA A 264 -13.86 25.53 11.40
CA ALA A 264 -13.55 25.63 12.82
C ALA A 264 -13.63 24.27 13.54
N PHE A 265 -14.60 23.42 13.14
CA PHE A 265 -14.68 22.04 13.63
C PHE A 265 -13.42 21.24 13.27
N TRP A 266 -12.99 21.24 12.01
CA TRP A 266 -11.80 20.51 11.57
C TRP A 266 -10.53 21.03 12.24
N ILE A 267 -10.39 22.34 12.41
CA ILE A 267 -9.26 22.95 13.13
C ILE A 267 -9.21 22.47 14.58
N ARG A 268 -10.35 22.49 15.28
CA ARG A 268 -10.44 21.98 16.65
C ARG A 268 -10.08 20.50 16.73
N ALA A 269 -10.70 19.67 15.90
CA ALA A 269 -10.56 18.22 15.98
C ALA A 269 -9.15 17.75 15.55
N LEU A 270 -8.62 18.27 14.44
CA LEU A 270 -7.39 17.74 13.83
C LEU A 270 -6.15 18.54 14.17
N GLU A 271 -6.19 19.88 14.24
CA GLU A 271 -4.99 20.67 14.57
C GLU A 271 -4.73 20.68 16.07
N ARG A 272 -5.80 20.86 16.87
CA ARG A 272 -5.68 20.93 18.34
C ARG A 272 -5.81 19.56 19.02
N GLY A 273 -6.29 18.55 18.31
CA GLY A 273 -6.52 17.20 18.86
C GLY A 273 -7.65 17.17 19.89
N GLU A 274 -8.53 18.18 19.90
CA GLU A 274 -9.64 18.29 20.85
C GLU A 274 -10.84 17.48 20.33
N ILE A 275 -10.72 16.15 20.35
CA ILE A 275 -11.71 15.20 19.83
C ILE A 275 -12.65 14.76 20.96
N GLY A 276 -13.96 14.94 20.75
CA GLY A 276 -15.03 14.41 21.59
C GLY A 276 -15.71 13.17 20.98
N ASP A 277 -16.53 12.51 21.79
CA ASP A 277 -17.12 11.20 21.46
C ASP A 277 -17.96 11.19 20.17
N SER A 278 -18.62 12.30 19.82
CA SER A 278 -19.47 12.42 18.62
C SER A 278 -18.77 13.09 17.42
N ASP A 279 -17.50 13.46 17.56
CA ASP A 279 -16.81 14.23 16.53
C ASP A 279 -16.52 13.39 15.27
N LEU A 280 -16.29 12.09 15.42
CA LEU A 280 -16.11 11.19 14.26
C LEU A 280 -17.39 11.11 13.42
N ASP A 281 -18.56 10.96 14.06
CA ASP A 281 -19.85 10.94 13.36
C ASP A 281 -20.13 12.28 12.67
N HIS A 282 -19.78 13.39 13.32
CA HIS A 282 -19.89 14.72 12.73
C HIS A 282 -18.96 14.89 11.52
N ALA A 283 -17.70 14.45 11.63
CA ALA A 283 -16.73 14.46 10.55
C ALA A 283 -17.23 13.66 9.33
N ILE A 284 -17.73 12.44 9.54
CA ILE A 284 -18.33 11.61 8.50
C ILE A 284 -19.56 12.30 7.88
N GLY A 285 -20.39 12.96 8.70
CA GLY A 285 -21.52 13.77 8.24
C GLY A 285 -21.10 14.90 7.29
N LEU A 286 -20.03 15.64 7.64
CA LEU A 286 -19.48 16.69 6.79
C LEU A 286 -18.87 16.15 5.50
N MET A 287 -18.15 15.02 5.57
CA MET A 287 -17.58 14.37 4.39
C MET A 287 -18.68 13.92 3.41
N ASN A 288 -19.79 13.37 3.91
CA ASN A 288 -20.94 13.01 3.09
C ASN A 288 -21.64 14.25 2.51
N LYS A 289 -21.90 15.28 3.34
CA LYS A 289 -22.51 16.54 2.91
C LYS A 289 -21.75 17.18 1.74
N HIS A 290 -20.42 17.13 1.78
CA HIS A 290 -19.55 17.72 0.77
C HIS A 290 -19.09 16.74 -0.31
N ARG A 291 -19.67 15.52 -0.37
CA ARG A 291 -19.32 14.45 -1.32
C ARG A 291 -17.82 14.11 -1.35
N ALA A 292 -17.13 14.30 -0.23
CA ALA A 292 -15.69 14.10 -0.13
C ALA A 292 -15.30 12.62 -0.27
N LEU A 293 -16.08 11.70 0.31
CA LEU A 293 -15.84 10.25 0.18
C LEU A 293 -16.05 9.78 -1.26
N GLU A 294 -17.15 10.21 -1.88
CA GLU A 294 -17.48 9.86 -3.28
C GLU A 294 -16.42 10.38 -4.25
N ASP A 295 -15.98 11.64 -4.08
CA ASP A 295 -14.96 12.21 -4.94
C ASP A 295 -13.60 11.52 -4.75
N THR A 296 -13.22 11.17 -3.52
CA THR A 296 -12.00 10.37 -3.27
C THR A 296 -12.04 9.02 -4.01
N LEU A 297 -13.19 8.34 -4.02
CA LEU A 297 -13.37 7.12 -4.82
C LEU A 297 -13.29 7.38 -6.33
N SER A 298 -13.83 8.51 -6.81
CA SER A 298 -13.67 8.91 -8.21
C SER A 298 -12.21 9.14 -8.58
N ARG A 299 -11.38 9.72 -7.68
CA ARG A 299 -9.93 9.82 -7.87
C ARG A 299 -9.30 8.43 -7.94
N ALA A 300 -9.67 7.53 -7.03
CA ALA A 300 -9.14 6.16 -7.03
C ALA A 300 -9.46 5.44 -8.35
N GLN A 301 -10.68 5.56 -8.86
CA GLN A 301 -11.08 5.01 -10.16
C GLN A 301 -10.27 5.56 -11.33
N HIS A 302 -9.98 6.87 -11.33
CA HIS A 302 -9.13 7.49 -12.35
C HIS A 302 -7.72 6.89 -12.35
N TYR A 303 -7.08 6.79 -11.19
CA TYR A 303 -5.77 6.13 -11.07
C TYR A 303 -5.84 4.64 -11.44
N GLY A 304 -6.90 3.93 -11.07
CA GLY A 304 -7.11 2.54 -11.50
C GLY A 304 -7.18 2.40 -13.03
N ALA A 305 -7.91 3.29 -13.72
CA ALA A 305 -7.96 3.30 -15.18
C ALA A 305 -6.56 3.52 -15.80
N MET A 306 -5.77 4.46 -15.27
CA MET A 306 -4.39 4.69 -15.70
C MET A 306 -3.49 3.46 -15.49
N ALA A 307 -3.71 2.71 -14.40
CA ALA A 307 -2.98 1.46 -14.15
C ALA A 307 -3.31 0.39 -15.20
N VAL A 308 -4.59 0.24 -15.58
CA VAL A 308 -5.01 -0.69 -16.64
C VAL A 308 -4.48 -0.27 -18.01
N ASP A 309 -4.58 1.02 -18.35
CA ASP A 309 -4.09 1.55 -19.62
C ASP A 309 -2.58 1.33 -19.80
N ALA A 310 -1.80 1.39 -18.71
CA ALA A 310 -0.37 1.10 -18.75
C ALA A 310 -0.04 -0.36 -19.15
N LEU A 311 -0.98 -1.31 -18.99
CA LEU A 311 -0.80 -2.70 -19.44
C LEU A 311 -1.03 -2.87 -20.96
N ALA A 312 -1.44 -1.83 -21.68
CA ALA A 312 -1.74 -1.90 -23.11
C ALA A 312 -0.55 -2.34 -23.98
N LEU A 313 0.69 -2.10 -23.53
CA LEU A 313 1.90 -2.52 -24.25
C LEU A 313 2.10 -4.05 -24.28
N PHE A 314 1.48 -4.79 -23.37
CA PHE A 314 1.62 -6.23 -23.27
C PHE A 314 0.50 -6.96 -24.02
N PRO A 315 0.81 -8.09 -24.70
CA PRO A 315 -0.21 -8.89 -25.36
C PRO A 315 -1.19 -9.47 -24.34
N SER A 316 -2.41 -9.77 -24.79
CA SER A 316 -3.40 -10.48 -23.99
C SER A 316 -2.83 -11.82 -23.52
N SER A 317 -2.90 -12.05 -22.20
CA SER A 317 -2.42 -13.26 -21.54
C SER A 317 -3.17 -13.45 -20.22
N PRO A 318 -3.22 -14.67 -19.65
CA PRO A 318 -3.82 -14.88 -18.34
C PRO A 318 -3.22 -13.98 -17.25
N MET A 319 -1.90 -13.75 -17.28
CA MET A 319 -1.23 -12.87 -16.32
C MET A 319 -1.66 -11.41 -16.48
N LYS A 320 -1.79 -10.91 -17.71
CA LYS A 320 -2.30 -9.56 -17.96
C LYS A 320 -3.74 -9.40 -17.44
N SER A 321 -4.63 -10.34 -17.76
CA SER A 321 -6.00 -10.34 -17.26
C SER A 321 -6.07 -10.36 -15.73
N ALA A 322 -5.23 -11.17 -15.07
CA ALA A 322 -5.18 -11.21 -13.61
C ALA A 322 -4.69 -9.88 -13.00
N LEU A 323 -3.73 -9.20 -13.62
CA LEU A 323 -3.29 -7.86 -13.19
C LEU A 323 -4.38 -6.81 -13.36
N GLU A 324 -5.15 -6.85 -14.44
CA GLU A 324 -6.32 -5.97 -14.64
C GLU A 324 -7.40 -6.24 -13.56
N GLN A 325 -7.65 -7.50 -13.22
CA GLN A 325 -8.57 -7.89 -12.15
C GLN A 325 -8.11 -7.41 -10.77
N VAL A 326 -6.80 -7.38 -10.50
CA VAL A 326 -6.25 -6.85 -9.24
C VAL A 326 -6.59 -5.37 -9.08
N VAL A 327 -6.50 -4.58 -10.15
CA VAL A 327 -6.91 -3.17 -10.14
C VAL A 327 -8.40 -3.05 -9.86
N ALA A 328 -9.23 -3.83 -10.57
CA ALA A 328 -10.68 -3.84 -10.36
C ALA A 328 -11.05 -4.26 -8.92
N PHE A 329 -10.38 -5.27 -8.37
CA PHE A 329 -10.57 -5.73 -7.00
C PHE A 329 -10.22 -4.63 -6.00
N CYS A 330 -9.10 -3.93 -6.22
CA CYS A 330 -8.66 -2.84 -5.37
C CYS A 330 -9.74 -1.77 -5.22
N LEU A 331 -10.36 -1.37 -6.33
CA LEU A 331 -11.45 -0.38 -6.39
C LEU A 331 -12.76 -0.92 -5.81
N ALA A 332 -13.05 -2.21 -5.98
CA ALA A 332 -14.30 -2.81 -5.52
C ALA A 332 -14.40 -2.93 -3.98
N ARG A 333 -13.28 -2.81 -3.25
CA ARG A 333 -13.26 -2.92 -1.78
C ARG A 333 -14.13 -1.87 -1.07
N SER A 334 -14.43 -0.75 -1.72
CA SER A 334 -15.23 0.34 -1.16
C SER A 334 -16.75 0.17 -1.30
N HIS A 335 -17.24 -0.91 -1.92
CA HIS A 335 -18.66 -1.14 -2.21
C HIS A 335 -19.33 -2.12 -1.22
#